data_AF-A0A2K3M8G3-F1
#
_entry.id   AF-A0A2K3M8G3-F1
#
_cell.length_a   1.000
_cell.length_b   1.000
_cell.length_c   1.000
_cell.angle_alpha   90.00
_cell.angle_beta   90.00
_cell.angle_gamma   90.00
#
_symmetry.space_group_name_H-M   'P 1'
#
loop_
_entity.id
_entity.type
_entity.pdbx_description
1 polymer ?
#
loop_
_entity_poly.entity_id
_entity_poly.type
_entity_poly.pdbx_seq_one_letter_code
_entity_poly.pdbx_strand_id
1 'polypeptide(L)'
;MKCIKLPCTGNVSDIVFSNINISTRYYDPLWWGRAEPIYVTTCPRDKTSKEASISNVRFINITANSENGIFLSGSKRGLLRNLSFINMNITYRRFTSYAGGLFDYRPGCQELVKHKTAGIMMEHIEGLEVRNVEMRWENNELEQWNNPMEFKT
;
A
#
# COMPACT_ATOMS: atom_id res chain seq x y z
N MET A 1 2.56 7.85 0.97
CA MET A 1 4.00 7.84 0.63
C MET A 1 4.28 6.62 -0.21
N LYS A 2 4.91 6.75 -1.39
CA LYS A 2 5.31 5.58 -2.18
C LYS A 2 6.61 5.03 -1.61
N CYS A 3 6.54 3.87 -0.93
CA CYS A 3 7.70 3.30 -0.25
C CYS A 3 8.57 2.51 -1.24
N ILE A 4 7.97 1.58 -1.99
CA ILE A 4 8.67 0.81 -3.01
C ILE A 4 7.81 0.79 -4.28
N LYS A 5 8.37 1.31 -5.36
CA LYS A 5 7.81 1.18 -6.70
C LYS A 5 8.94 0.88 -7.68
N LEU A 6 8.81 -0.22 -8.41
CA LEU A 6 9.75 -0.60 -9.45
C LEU A 6 9.07 -0.51 -10.82
N PRO A 7 9.31 0.57 -11.58
CA PRO A 7 8.69 0.77 -12.90
C PRO A 7 9.36 -0.01 -14.03
N CYS A 8 10.60 -0.48 -13.81
CA CYS A 8 11.45 -1.11 -14.81
C CYS A 8 11.94 -2.47 -14.31
N THR A 9 12.53 -3.26 -15.21
CA THR A 9 13.24 -4.50 -14.87
C THR A 9 14.19 -4.31 -13.71
N GLY A 10 13.86 -4.93 -12.59
CA GLY A 10 14.65 -4.89 -11.37
C GLY A 10 14.21 -6.00 -10.44
N ASN A 11 15.16 -6.51 -9.67
CA ASN A 11 14.88 -7.37 -8.54
C ASN A 11 15.25 -6.59 -7.28
N VAL A 12 14.27 -6.44 -6.41
CA VAL A 12 14.46 -5.94 -5.05
C VAL A 12 14.19 -7.08 -4.10
N SER A 13 15.19 -7.41 -3.29
CA SER A 13 15.10 -8.46 -2.29
C SER A 13 15.74 -8.01 -0.98
N ASP A 14 15.30 -8.64 0.11
CA ASP A 14 15.93 -8.57 1.43
C ASP A 14 16.01 -7.16 2.01
N ILE A 15 14.92 -6.40 1.87
CA ILE A 15 14.79 -5.04 2.41
C ILE A 15 14.13 -5.06 3.78
N VAL A 16 14.64 -4.23 4.70
CA VAL A 16 14.03 -3.98 6.01
C VAL A 16 13.77 -2.49 6.19
N PHE A 17 12.51 -2.14 6.45
CA PHE A 17 12.10 -0.83 6.96
C PHE A 17 11.82 -0.99 8.45
N SER A 18 12.50 -0.23 9.31
CA SER A 18 12.30 -0.36 10.74
C SER A 18 12.40 0.93 11.53
N ASN A 19 11.67 1.01 12.65
CA ASN A 19 11.67 2.13 13.59
C ASN A 19 11.24 3.45 12.92
N ILE A 20 10.11 3.43 12.22
CA ILE A 20 9.62 4.56 11.42
C ILE A 20 8.29 5.06 11.99
N ASN A 21 8.15 6.39 12.10
CA ASN A 21 6.86 7.03 12.32
C ASN A 21 6.38 7.69 11.02
N ILE A 22 5.19 7.33 10.54
CA ILE A 22 4.67 7.74 9.24
C ILE A 22 3.41 8.57 9.44
N SER A 23 3.32 9.73 8.79
CA SER A 23 2.08 10.51 8.71
C SER A 23 1.78 10.79 7.24
N THR A 24 0.64 10.32 6.75
CA THR A 24 0.22 10.51 5.35
C THR A 24 -1.16 11.11 5.25
N ARG A 25 -1.33 11.96 4.25
CA ARG A 25 -2.58 12.68 3.97
C ARG A 25 -2.88 12.68 2.49
N TYR A 26 -4.13 12.91 2.13
CA TYR A 26 -4.50 13.18 0.76
C TYR A 26 -3.97 14.55 0.33
N TYR A 27 -3.56 14.59 -0.92
CA TYR A 27 -3.22 15.79 -1.64
C TYR A 27 -4.16 15.93 -2.83
N ASP A 28 -4.05 17.07 -3.51
CA ASP A 28 -4.74 17.31 -4.77
C ASP A 28 -4.50 16.13 -5.76
N PRO A 29 -5.52 15.63 -6.48
CA PRO A 29 -5.42 14.48 -7.37
C PRO A 29 -4.36 14.59 -8.48
N LEU A 30 -3.88 15.80 -8.77
CA LEU A 30 -2.75 16.02 -9.69
C LEU A 30 -1.44 15.42 -9.17
N TRP A 31 -1.29 15.26 -7.84
CA TRP A 31 -0.11 14.65 -7.24
C TRP A 31 -0.20 13.12 -7.24
N TRP A 32 0.96 12.48 -7.35
CA TRP A 32 1.06 11.02 -7.26
C TRP A 32 1.00 10.54 -5.80
N GLY A 33 0.19 9.51 -5.57
CA GLY A 33 0.00 8.87 -4.27
C GLY A 33 -1.27 9.34 -3.55
N ARG A 34 -1.88 8.45 -2.77
CA ARG A 34 -3.23 8.61 -2.22
C ARG A 34 -3.24 8.26 -0.73
N ALA A 35 -2.35 8.91 0.01
CA ALA A 35 -2.26 8.84 1.47
C ALA A 35 -1.92 7.46 2.06
N GLU A 36 -1.43 6.50 1.28
CA GLU A 36 -1.05 5.17 1.79
C GLU A 36 0.20 5.29 2.69
N PRO A 37 0.20 4.70 3.91
CA PRO A 37 1.38 4.72 4.79
C PRO A 37 2.48 3.81 4.25
N ILE A 38 2.11 2.67 3.66
CA ILE A 38 3.00 1.75 2.94
C ILE A 38 2.38 1.49 1.57
N TYR A 39 3.22 1.59 0.55
CA TYR A 39 2.86 1.34 -0.83
C TYR A 39 3.97 0.52 -1.48
N VAL A 40 3.64 -0.69 -1.91
CA VAL A 40 4.55 -1.61 -2.59
C VAL A 40 3.89 -2.09 -3.87
N THR A 41 4.57 -1.90 -5.00
CA THR A 41 4.06 -2.38 -6.28
C THR A 41 5.13 -2.84 -7.27
N THR A 42 4.80 -3.90 -8.01
CA THR A 42 5.53 -4.36 -9.20
C THR A 42 4.85 -3.99 -10.52
N CYS A 43 3.80 -3.16 -10.46
CA CYS A 43 3.07 -2.65 -11.61
C CYS A 43 4.04 -2.01 -12.63
N PRO A 44 4.13 -2.54 -13.87
CA PRO A 44 5.07 -2.04 -14.86
C PRO A 44 4.70 -0.64 -15.33
N ARG A 45 5.68 0.11 -15.84
CA ARG A 45 5.47 1.48 -16.33
C ARG A 45 4.53 1.54 -17.53
N ASP A 46 4.63 0.56 -18.43
CA ASP A 46 3.80 0.40 -19.62
C ASP A 46 3.66 -1.09 -19.98
N LYS A 47 2.83 -1.41 -20.98
CA LYS A 47 2.57 -2.80 -21.41
C LYS A 47 3.79 -3.50 -22.03
N THR A 48 4.80 -2.74 -22.44
CA THR A 48 6.02 -3.25 -23.09
C THR A 48 7.16 -3.48 -22.10
N SER A 49 7.07 -2.90 -20.91
CA SER A 49 8.03 -3.03 -19.84
C SER A 49 7.93 -4.41 -19.21
N LYS A 50 9.07 -5.06 -19.06
CA LYS A 50 9.17 -6.29 -18.26
C LYS A 50 8.91 -5.94 -16.79
N GLU A 51 8.14 -6.81 -16.15
CA GLU A 51 7.74 -6.65 -14.76
C GLU A 51 8.92 -6.83 -13.80
N ALA A 52 8.90 -6.09 -12.70
CA ALA A 52 9.91 -6.17 -11.65
C ALA A 52 9.54 -7.20 -10.58
N SER A 53 10.52 -7.70 -9.84
CA SER A 53 10.30 -8.60 -8.70
C SER A 53 10.68 -7.94 -7.39
N ILE A 54 9.82 -8.12 -6.39
CA ILE A 54 9.99 -7.65 -5.02
C ILE A 54 9.80 -8.86 -4.10
N SER A 55 10.81 -9.18 -3.30
CA SER A 55 10.73 -10.30 -2.38
C SER A 55 11.39 -10.04 -1.03
N ASN A 56 10.97 -10.76 0.01
CA ASN A 56 11.58 -10.74 1.34
C ASN A 56 11.66 -9.32 1.93
N VAL A 57 10.54 -8.59 1.94
CA VAL A 57 10.49 -7.22 2.45
C VAL A 57 9.84 -7.21 3.82
N ARG A 58 10.52 -6.62 4.82
CA ARG A 58 10.06 -6.59 6.21
C ARG A 58 9.82 -5.15 6.67
N PHE A 59 8.67 -4.91 7.29
CA PHE A 59 8.33 -3.67 7.96
C PHE A 59 8.20 -3.94 9.46
N ILE A 60 9.06 -3.34 10.27
CA ILE A 60 9.25 -3.70 11.67
C ILE A 60 9.19 -2.46 12.57
N ASN A 61 8.38 -2.48 13.62
CA ASN A 61 8.28 -1.36 14.56
C ASN A 61 7.91 -0.04 13.87
N ILE A 62 6.75 -0.02 13.22
CA ILE A 62 6.25 1.16 12.49
C ILE A 62 4.96 1.64 13.13
N THR A 63 4.91 2.95 13.43
CA THR A 63 3.67 3.64 13.78
C THR A 63 3.23 4.50 12.62
N ALA A 64 1.96 4.47 12.26
CA ALA A 64 1.44 5.22 11.13
C ALA A 64 0.11 5.91 11.43
N ASN A 65 -0.04 7.15 10.97
CA ASN A 65 -1.31 7.87 10.90
C ASN A 65 -1.61 8.18 9.43
N SER A 66 -2.70 7.63 8.89
CA SER A 66 -2.98 7.73 7.46
C SER A 66 -4.45 7.94 7.13
N GLU A 67 -4.70 8.56 5.99
CA GLU A 67 -6.05 8.67 5.41
C GLU A 67 -6.35 7.55 4.38
N ASN A 68 -5.47 6.56 4.24
CA ASN A 68 -5.71 5.39 3.39
C ASN A 68 -4.99 4.16 3.95
N GLY A 69 -5.37 2.99 3.41
CA GLY A 69 -4.79 1.69 3.69
C GLY A 69 -3.36 1.51 3.20
N ILE A 70 -2.73 0.44 3.69
CA ILE A 70 -1.55 -0.13 3.06
C ILE A 70 -1.95 -0.66 1.68
N PHE A 71 -1.12 -0.40 0.68
CA PHE A 71 -1.36 -0.84 -0.69
C PHE A 71 -0.26 -1.79 -1.16
N LEU A 72 -0.63 -3.03 -1.47
CA LEU A 72 0.25 -4.07 -1.98
C LEU A 72 -0.31 -4.57 -3.31
N SER A 73 0.36 -4.25 -4.42
CA SER A 73 -0.09 -4.67 -5.74
C SER A 73 1.05 -5.28 -6.56
N GLY A 74 1.01 -6.59 -6.68
CA GLY A 74 1.87 -7.37 -7.57
C GLY A 74 1.38 -7.38 -9.01
N SER A 75 2.02 -8.20 -9.83
CA SER A 75 1.56 -8.54 -11.18
C SER A 75 1.08 -9.98 -11.22
N LYS A 76 0.26 -10.34 -12.23
CA LYS A 76 -0.28 -11.71 -12.42
C LYS A 76 0.79 -12.82 -12.42
N ARG A 77 2.06 -12.48 -12.63
CA ARG A 77 3.19 -13.42 -12.63
C ARG A 77 3.81 -13.66 -11.25
N GLY A 78 3.18 -13.20 -10.15
CA GLY A 78 3.58 -13.56 -8.78
C GLY A 78 4.90 -12.93 -8.33
N LEU A 79 5.13 -11.68 -8.74
CA LEU A 79 6.42 -11.02 -8.53
C LEU A 79 6.52 -10.23 -7.22
N LEU A 80 5.47 -10.22 -6.41
CA LEU A 80 5.46 -9.65 -5.06
C LEU A 80 5.29 -10.77 -4.04
N ARG A 81 6.36 -11.10 -3.30
CA ARG A 81 6.34 -12.27 -2.41
C ARG A 81 7.08 -12.10 -1.09
N ASN A 82 6.68 -12.85 -0.07
CA ASN A 82 7.30 -12.86 1.25
C ASN A 82 7.42 -11.45 1.87
N LEU A 83 6.28 -10.82 2.12
CA LEU A 83 6.23 -9.57 2.88
C LEU A 83 5.94 -9.89 4.35
N SER A 84 6.55 -9.14 5.27
CA SER A 84 6.26 -9.27 6.71
C SER A 84 5.99 -7.92 7.34
N PHE A 85 4.88 -7.82 8.07
CA PHE A 85 4.51 -6.70 8.93
C PHE A 85 4.62 -7.13 10.38
N ILE A 86 5.54 -6.53 11.13
CA ILE A 86 5.90 -6.97 12.49
C ILE A 86 5.87 -5.78 13.43
N ASN A 87 5.12 -5.87 14.52
CA ASN A 87 5.03 -4.82 15.55
C ASN A 87 4.63 -3.47 14.91
N MET A 88 3.42 -3.38 14.36
CA MET A 88 2.95 -2.14 13.74
C MET A 88 1.71 -1.61 14.44
N ASN A 89 1.60 -0.29 14.54
CA ASN A 89 0.39 0.37 15.03
C ASN A 89 -0.05 1.41 14.01
N ILE A 90 -1.22 1.21 13.42
CA ILE A 90 -1.72 2.03 12.33
C ILE A 90 -3.08 2.62 12.73
N THR A 91 -3.16 3.94 12.71
CA THR A 91 -4.41 4.68 12.89
C THR A 91 -4.85 5.25 11.55
N TYR A 92 -6.00 4.78 11.07
CA TYR A 92 -6.69 5.32 9.91
C TYR A 92 -7.69 6.36 10.36
N ARG A 93 -7.56 7.58 9.83
CA ARG A 93 -8.52 8.65 10.13
C ARG A 93 -8.60 9.63 8.99
N ARG A 94 -9.77 10.22 8.81
CA ARG A 94 -10.01 11.31 7.85
C ARG A 94 -9.72 12.65 8.51
N PHE A 95 -8.89 13.48 7.88
CA PHE A 95 -8.59 14.83 8.37
C PHE A 95 -8.38 15.88 7.27
N THR A 96 -8.36 15.48 5.99
CA THR A 96 -8.39 16.41 4.85
C THR A 96 -9.74 16.39 4.14
N SER A 97 -10.04 17.47 3.40
CA SER A 97 -11.25 17.64 2.60
C SER A 97 -11.14 17.05 1.19
N TYR A 98 -9.99 16.48 0.81
CA TYR A 98 -9.80 15.91 -0.53
C TYR A 98 -10.58 14.61 -0.69
N ALA A 99 -11.19 14.38 -1.85
CA ALA A 99 -11.89 13.11 -2.11
C ALA A 99 -10.91 11.92 -1.98
N GLY A 100 -11.40 10.81 -1.41
CA GLY A 100 -10.64 9.58 -1.15
C GLY A 100 -11.12 8.43 -2.05
N GLY A 101 -10.84 7.18 -1.66
CA GLY A 101 -11.38 6.00 -2.36
C GLY A 101 -10.79 5.78 -3.76
N LEU A 102 -9.54 6.19 -3.96
CA LEU A 102 -8.79 6.02 -5.20
C LEU A 102 -7.42 5.42 -4.91
N PHE A 103 -7.06 4.36 -5.63
CA PHE A 103 -5.68 3.87 -5.73
C PHE A 103 -4.96 4.57 -6.87
N ASP A 104 -3.69 4.91 -6.66
CA ASP A 104 -2.87 5.56 -7.67
C ASP A 104 -1.77 4.65 -8.18
N TYR A 105 -2.03 4.03 -9.32
CA TYR A 105 -1.09 3.18 -10.05
C TYR A 105 -0.12 4.00 -10.93
N ARG A 106 -0.32 5.33 -11.03
CA ARG A 106 0.44 6.19 -11.94
C ARG A 106 1.90 6.40 -11.48
N PRO A 107 2.79 6.73 -12.41
CA PRO A 107 2.71 6.33 -13.82
C PRO A 107 2.81 4.80 -13.88
N GLY A 108 1.97 4.12 -14.65
CA GLY A 108 2.03 2.65 -14.67
C GLY A 108 0.90 1.97 -15.42
N CYS A 109 0.69 0.71 -15.06
CA CYS A 109 -0.28 -0.21 -15.63
C CYS A 109 -1.72 0.30 -15.63
N GLN A 110 -2.09 1.19 -14.70
CA GLN A 110 -3.41 1.81 -14.59
C GLN A 110 -3.30 3.27 -14.11
N GLU A 111 -4.38 4.02 -14.28
CA GLU A 111 -4.53 5.39 -13.78
C GLU A 111 -5.02 5.39 -12.32
N LEU A 112 -5.94 6.28 -11.98
CA LEU A 112 -6.65 6.27 -10.70
C LEU A 112 -7.79 5.25 -10.73
N VAL A 113 -7.82 4.34 -9.76
CA VAL A 113 -8.79 3.25 -9.70
C VAL A 113 -9.66 3.41 -8.47
N LYS A 114 -10.99 3.41 -8.65
CA LYS A 114 -11.93 3.44 -7.53
C LYS A 114 -11.83 2.16 -6.70
N HIS A 115 -11.81 2.33 -5.38
CA HIS A 115 -11.79 1.21 -4.44
C HIS A 115 -12.55 1.53 -3.16
N LYS A 116 -12.83 0.48 -2.39
CA LYS A 116 -13.25 0.61 -1.00
C LYS A 116 -12.00 0.68 -0.13
N THR A 117 -11.98 1.56 0.86
CA THR A 117 -10.81 1.66 1.75
C THR A 117 -10.79 0.45 2.69
N ALA A 118 -9.66 -0.24 2.73
CA ALA A 118 -9.37 -1.29 3.70
C ALA A 118 -8.06 -0.97 4.43
N GLY A 119 -7.81 -1.59 5.58
CA GLY A 119 -6.55 -1.43 6.31
C GLY A 119 -5.34 -1.86 5.48
N ILE A 120 -5.47 -3.00 4.79
CA ILE A 120 -4.49 -3.53 3.84
C ILE A 120 -5.24 -3.97 2.58
N MET A 121 -4.91 -3.38 1.44
CA MET A 121 -5.34 -3.86 0.14
C MET A 121 -4.21 -4.66 -0.52
N MET A 122 -4.58 -5.81 -1.07
CA MET A 122 -3.66 -6.77 -1.67
C MET A 122 -4.17 -7.27 -3.02
N GLU A 123 -3.27 -7.30 -3.99
CA GLU A 123 -3.48 -7.87 -5.31
C GLU A 123 -2.21 -8.64 -5.73
N HIS A 124 -2.38 -9.89 -6.20
CA HIS A 124 -1.28 -10.73 -6.71
C HIS A 124 -0.04 -10.82 -5.79
N ILE A 125 -0.26 -11.08 -4.50
CA ILE A 125 0.81 -11.30 -3.51
C ILE A 125 0.94 -12.79 -3.16
N GLU A 126 2.18 -13.27 -3.05
CA GLU A 126 2.50 -14.63 -2.60
C GLU A 126 3.24 -14.59 -1.25
N GLY A 127 2.55 -14.91 -0.16
CA GLY A 127 3.14 -14.91 1.18
C GLY A 127 3.17 -13.52 1.82
N LEU A 128 2.29 -13.34 2.81
CA LEU A 128 2.25 -12.20 3.71
C LEU A 128 2.20 -12.71 5.16
N GLU A 129 3.17 -12.32 5.98
CA GLU A 129 3.16 -12.53 7.42
C GLU A 129 2.73 -11.24 8.11
N VAL A 130 1.72 -11.31 8.97
CA VAL A 130 1.27 -10.19 9.80
C VAL A 130 1.37 -10.62 11.26
N ARG A 131 2.27 -9.99 12.02
CA ARG A 131 2.56 -10.35 13.40
C ARG A 131 2.54 -9.12 14.30
N ASN A 132 1.67 -9.14 15.32
CA ASN A 132 1.53 -8.04 16.27
C ASN A 132 1.28 -6.70 15.55
N VAL A 133 0.23 -6.66 14.72
CA VAL A 133 -0.18 -5.47 13.99
C VAL A 133 -1.55 -5.04 14.51
N GLU A 134 -1.61 -3.79 14.96
CA GLU A 134 -2.84 -3.15 15.40
C GLU A 134 -3.29 -2.13 14.35
N MET A 135 -4.57 -2.21 13.98
CA MET A 135 -5.21 -1.31 13.03
C MET A 135 -6.42 -0.69 13.71
N ARG A 136 -6.45 0.65 13.77
CA ARG A 136 -7.51 1.42 14.43
C ARG A 136 -8.13 2.40 13.44
N TRP A 137 -9.44 2.56 13.50
CA TRP A 137 -10.18 3.51 12.69
C TRP A 137 -10.80 4.58 13.58
N GLU A 138 -10.44 5.84 13.37
CA GLU A 138 -11.05 6.97 14.06
C GLU A 138 -12.12 7.62 13.17
N ASN A 139 -13.22 8.07 13.79
CA ASN A 139 -14.34 8.77 13.13
C ASN A 139 -15.00 7.96 12.01
N ASN A 140 -15.39 6.72 12.32
CA ASN A 140 -15.77 5.68 11.36
C ASN A 140 -17.20 5.79 10.76
N GLU A 141 -17.95 6.84 11.10
CA GLU A 141 -19.40 6.91 10.82
C GLU A 141 -19.75 7.22 9.36
N LEU A 142 -18.79 7.67 8.53
CA LEU A 142 -19.10 8.25 7.21
C LEU A 142 -18.72 7.38 5.99
N GLU A 143 -17.82 6.39 6.11
CA GLU A 143 -17.24 5.71 4.92
C GLU A 143 -17.18 4.17 4.96
N GLN A 144 -17.79 3.48 5.93
CA GLN A 144 -17.67 2.02 6.10
C GLN A 144 -16.21 1.53 6.15
N TRP A 145 -15.30 2.32 6.74
CA TRP A 145 -13.89 1.95 6.92
C TRP A 145 -13.76 0.97 8.10
N ASN A 146 -14.30 -0.22 7.96
CA ASN A 146 -14.21 -1.25 8.98
C ASN A 146 -13.70 -2.58 8.43
N ASN A 147 -13.11 -2.55 7.23
CA ASN A 147 -12.49 -3.72 6.64
C ASN A 147 -10.97 -3.72 6.87
N PRO A 148 -10.41 -4.64 7.69
CA PRO A 148 -8.97 -4.72 7.90
C PRO A 148 -8.22 -5.14 6.64
N MET A 149 -8.80 -6.00 5.79
CA MET A 149 -8.10 -6.57 4.63
C MET A 149 -9.01 -6.71 3.42
N GLU A 150 -8.54 -6.29 2.26
CA GLU A 150 -9.21 -6.50 0.98
C GLU A 150 -8.29 -7.27 0.02
N PHE A 151 -8.83 -8.34 -0.56
CA PHE A 151 -8.15 -9.18 -1.53
C PHE A 151 -8.79 -8.99 -2.90
N LYS A 152 -7.97 -8.65 -3.89
CA LYS A 152 -8.37 -8.57 -5.28
C LYS A 152 -7.68 -9.66 -6.08
N THR A 153 -8.49 -10.42 -6.83
CA THR A 153 -8.06 -11.52 -7.70
C THR A 153 -7.65 -11.04 -9.07
#